data_AF-A0A7J7HA17-F1
#
_entry.id   AF-A0A7J7HA17-F1
#
_cell.length_a   1.000
_cell.length_b   1.000
_cell.length_c   1.000
_cell.angle_alpha   90.00
_cell.angle_beta   90.00
_cell.angle_gamma   90.00
#
_symmetry.space_group_name_H-M   'P 1'
#
loop_
_entity.id
_entity.type
_entity.pdbx_description
1 polymer ?
#
loop_
_entity_poly.entity_id
_entity_poly.type
_entity_poly.pdbx_seq_one_letter_code
_entity_poly.pdbx_strand_id
1 'polypeptide(L)'
;MDRDLAVEVISDTKYFPLFRKHCKSPCCANEHYLPTFVSIRFSERNSNKSLTRVDWSKGGLHPAKFVRTGVTIEVLEKMRSGRKCEHNGNITNISKSEMKRIRDRSSRIGEDLRLDKGKALGEFISIYS
;
A
#
# COMPACT_ATOMS: atom_id res chain seq x y z
N MET A 1 2.27 1.94 -9.94
CA MET A 1 1.91 0.75 -10.73
C MET A 1 2.36 1.03 -12.14
N ASP A 2 3.47 0.46 -12.56
CA ASP A 2 3.88 0.43 -13.96
C ASP A 2 3.44 -0.89 -14.60
N ARG A 3 3.64 -1.02 -15.92
CA ARG A 3 3.17 -2.19 -16.68
C ARG A 3 3.83 -3.48 -16.20
N ASP A 4 5.12 -3.46 -15.91
CA ASP A 4 5.86 -4.65 -15.49
C ASP A 4 5.39 -5.12 -14.11
N LEU A 5 5.21 -4.18 -13.17
CA LEU A 5 4.62 -4.49 -11.87
C LEU A 5 3.19 -5.03 -12.00
N ALA A 6 2.41 -4.56 -12.98
CA ALA A 6 1.08 -5.09 -13.25
C ALA A 6 1.10 -6.54 -13.75
N VAL A 7 2.04 -6.87 -14.64
CA VAL A 7 2.25 -8.26 -15.09
C VAL A 7 2.59 -9.17 -13.91
N GLU A 8 3.51 -8.76 -13.04
CA GLU A 8 3.91 -9.52 -11.85
C GLU A 8 2.74 -9.77 -10.88
N VAL A 9 1.85 -8.78 -10.73
CA VAL A 9 0.65 -8.91 -9.89
C VAL A 9 -0.34 -9.91 -10.48
N ILE A 10 -0.60 -9.86 -11.79
CA ILE A 10 -1.57 -10.79 -12.41
C ILE A 10 -1.03 -12.21 -12.54
N SER A 11 0.30 -12.38 -12.60
CA SER A 11 0.96 -13.69 -12.63
C SER A 11 1.16 -14.32 -11.25
N ASP A 12 0.77 -13.65 -10.17
CA ASP A 12 0.97 -14.16 -8.81
C ASP A 12 0.09 -15.38 -8.51
N THR A 13 0.73 -16.54 -8.40
CA THR A 13 0.11 -17.81 -8.03
C THR A 13 0.37 -18.20 -6.57
N LYS A 14 1.15 -17.41 -5.82
CA LYS A 14 1.56 -17.75 -4.44
C LYS A 14 0.82 -16.92 -3.40
N TYR A 15 0.90 -15.59 -3.49
CA TYR A 15 0.42 -14.73 -2.41
C TYR A 15 -1.08 -14.45 -2.50
N PHE A 16 -1.61 -14.24 -3.71
CA PHE A 16 -3.03 -13.99 -3.91
C PHE A 16 -3.93 -15.16 -3.43
N PRO A 17 -3.61 -16.44 -3.71
CA PRO A 17 -4.39 -17.55 -3.16
C PRO A 17 -4.33 -17.65 -1.63
N LEU A 18 -3.19 -17.34 -1.01
CA LEU A 18 -3.05 -17.29 0.45
C LEU A 18 -3.91 -16.16 1.04
N PHE A 19 -3.88 -14.97 0.44
CA PHE A 19 -4.78 -13.89 0.81
C PHE A 19 -6.24 -14.33 0.69
N ARG A 20 -6.65 -14.95 -0.43
CA ARG A 20 -8.02 -15.45 -0.62
C ARG A 20 -8.42 -16.49 0.44
N LYS A 21 -7.50 -17.33 0.90
CA LYS A 21 -7.75 -18.36 1.92
C LYS A 21 -7.90 -17.78 3.34
N HIS A 22 -7.06 -16.81 3.69
CA HIS A 22 -6.95 -16.28 5.06
C HIS A 22 -7.73 -14.98 5.30
N CYS A 23 -7.93 -14.17 4.26
CA CYS A 23 -8.73 -12.95 4.30
C CYS A 23 -10.21 -13.30 4.16
N LYS A 24 -10.84 -13.65 5.29
CA LYS A 24 -12.30 -13.85 5.38
C LYS A 24 -12.94 -12.61 6.01
N SER A 25 -14.20 -12.34 5.66
CA SER A 25 -14.98 -11.19 6.17
C SER A 25 -14.75 -11.00 7.68
N PRO A 26 -14.42 -9.77 8.15
CA PRO A 26 -14.58 -8.47 7.50
C PRO A 26 -13.35 -7.97 6.70
N CYS A 27 -12.59 -8.86 6.06
CA CYS A 27 -11.37 -8.49 5.35
C CYS A 27 -11.60 -8.00 3.90
N CYS A 28 -11.06 -6.83 3.56
CA CYS A 28 -11.07 -6.26 2.20
C CYS A 28 -9.82 -6.70 1.41
N ALA A 29 -9.82 -7.93 0.88
CA ALA A 29 -8.64 -8.52 0.22
C ALA A 29 -8.03 -7.62 -0.85
N ASN A 30 -8.86 -6.93 -1.62
CA ASN A 30 -8.47 -5.97 -2.66
C ASN A 30 -7.73 -4.73 -2.11
N GLU A 31 -8.04 -4.29 -0.89
CA GLU A 31 -7.36 -3.16 -0.25
C GLU A 31 -6.00 -3.55 0.34
N HIS A 32 -5.84 -4.80 0.76
CA HIS A 32 -4.63 -5.24 1.48
C HIS A 32 -3.62 -6.01 0.62
N TYR A 33 -4.09 -6.83 -0.32
CA TYR A 33 -3.22 -7.70 -1.11
C TYR A 33 -2.16 -6.91 -1.87
N LEU A 34 -2.56 -5.89 -2.63
CA LEU A 34 -1.66 -5.17 -3.51
C LEU A 34 -0.56 -4.42 -2.73
N PRO A 35 -0.86 -3.63 -1.66
CA PRO A 35 0.17 -3.03 -0.82
C PRO A 35 1.11 -4.05 -0.17
N THR A 36 0.58 -5.20 0.27
CA THR A 36 1.39 -6.26 0.88
C THR A 36 2.32 -6.92 -0.13
N PHE A 37 1.80 -7.34 -1.28
CA PHE A 37 2.57 -7.97 -2.36
C PHE A 37 3.69 -7.04 -2.83
N VAL A 38 3.38 -5.77 -3.10
CA VAL A 38 4.37 -4.77 -3.53
C VAL A 38 5.42 -4.53 -2.44
N SER A 39 5.03 -4.45 -1.17
CA SER A 39 5.99 -4.28 -0.06
C SER A 39 6.86 -5.50 0.20
N ILE A 40 6.41 -6.70 -0.19
CA ILE A 40 7.16 -7.95 -0.08
C ILE A 40 8.11 -8.08 -1.27
N ARG A 41 7.64 -7.93 -2.51
CA ARG A 41 8.41 -8.26 -3.71
C ARG A 41 9.18 -7.08 -4.30
N PHE A 42 8.69 -5.86 -4.09
CA PHE A 42 9.16 -4.65 -4.77
C PHE A 42 9.38 -3.49 -3.80
N SER A 43 9.86 -3.77 -2.58
CA SER A 43 10.06 -2.74 -1.53
C SER A 43 10.95 -1.59 -1.98
N GLU A 44 12.01 -1.88 -2.74
CA GLU A 44 12.96 -0.87 -3.24
C GLU A 44 12.32 0.06 -4.28
N ARG A 45 11.36 -0.46 -5.07
CA ARG A 45 10.58 0.31 -6.05
C ARG A 45 9.34 0.97 -5.45
N ASN A 46 9.07 0.75 -4.16
CA ASN A 46 7.90 1.28 -3.47
C ASN A 46 8.23 2.54 -2.66
N SER A 47 7.72 3.68 -3.11
CA SER A 47 7.90 4.97 -2.43
C SER A 47 7.06 5.17 -1.16
N ASN A 48 6.17 4.23 -0.80
CA ASN A 48 5.18 4.34 0.29
C ASN A 48 4.28 5.60 0.20
N LYS A 49 4.14 6.14 -1.01
CA LYS A 49 3.39 7.38 -1.31
C LYS A 49 2.35 7.11 -2.39
N SER A 50 1.19 7.76 -2.28
CA SER A 50 0.11 7.73 -3.29
C SER A 50 -0.23 9.14 -3.79
N LEU A 51 -0.82 9.23 -4.98
CA LEU A 51 -1.25 10.52 -5.56
C LEU A 51 -2.56 11.03 -4.94
N THR A 52 -3.37 10.15 -4.39
CA THR A 52 -4.74 10.46 -3.95
C THR A 52 -4.76 11.04 -2.54
N ARG A 53 -5.13 12.31 -2.40
CA ARG A 53 -5.32 12.91 -1.07
C ARG A 53 -6.55 12.36 -0.36
N VAL A 54 -6.32 11.82 0.83
CA VAL A 54 -7.35 11.27 1.72
C VAL A 54 -7.47 12.09 2.99
N ASP A 55 -8.69 12.28 3.47
CA ASP A 55 -8.98 12.92 4.75
C ASP A 55 -9.44 11.88 5.77
N TRP A 56 -8.63 11.65 6.81
CA TRP A 56 -8.93 10.73 7.90
C TRP A 56 -9.39 11.43 9.18
N SER A 57 -9.60 12.76 9.14
CA SER A 57 -9.97 13.56 10.32
C SER A 57 -11.24 13.08 11.02
N LYS A 58 -12.19 12.52 10.27
CA LYS A 58 -13.48 12.03 10.78
C LYS A 58 -13.40 10.63 11.44
N GLY A 59 -12.27 9.94 11.34
CA GLY A 59 -12.11 8.57 11.82
C GLY A 59 -12.95 7.54 11.05
N GLY A 60 -12.94 6.29 11.52
CA GLY A 60 -13.66 5.17 10.91
C GLY A 60 -12.82 4.28 9.97
N LEU A 61 -13.48 3.29 9.35
CA LEU A 61 -12.85 2.31 8.45
C LEU A 61 -12.48 2.91 7.08
N HIS A 62 -13.12 4.01 6.68
CA HIS A 62 -12.92 4.65 5.38
C HIS A 62 -12.71 6.16 5.54
N PRO A 63 -11.96 6.80 4.64
CA PRO A 63 -11.72 8.24 4.71
C PRO A 63 -12.99 9.05 4.46
N ALA A 64 -12.99 10.29 4.94
CA ALA A 64 -14.08 11.23 4.76
C ALA A 64 -14.31 11.52 3.26
N LYS A 65 -15.59 11.55 2.87
CA LYS A 65 -16.00 11.95 1.52
C LYS A 65 -16.02 13.47 1.40
N PHE A 66 -15.45 13.98 0.31
CA PHE A 66 -15.60 15.37 -0.11
C PHE A 66 -16.96 15.54 -0.80
N VAL A 67 -17.99 15.85 -0.02
CA VAL A 67 -19.32 16.20 -0.55
C VAL A 67 -19.35 17.63 -1.07
N ARG A 68 -20.40 18.03 -1.81
CA ARG A 68 -20.52 19.36 -2.44
C ARG A 68 -20.16 20.53 -1.51
N THR A 69 -20.60 20.49 -0.26
CA THR A 69 -20.33 21.53 0.74
C THR A 69 -18.91 21.50 1.30
N GLY A 70 -18.18 20.40 1.14
CA GLY A 70 -16.80 20.23 1.59
C GLY A 70 -15.74 20.55 0.53
N VAL A 71 -16.14 20.89 -0.70
CA VAL A 71 -15.23 21.31 -1.77
C VAL A 71 -15.16 22.83 -1.79
N THR A 72 -14.29 23.40 -0.96
CA THR A 72 -14.04 24.85 -0.90
C THR A 72 -12.75 25.22 -1.60
N ILE A 73 -12.59 26.49 -2.00
CA ILE A 73 -11.35 27.01 -2.59
C ILE A 73 -10.16 26.77 -1.66
N GLU A 74 -10.34 26.94 -0.35
CA GLU A 74 -9.31 26.69 0.66
C GLU A 74 -8.84 25.23 0.65
N VAL A 75 -9.77 24.27 0.53
CA VAL A 75 -9.44 22.84 0.44
C VAL A 75 -8.64 22.57 -0.83
N LEU A 76 -9.03 23.15 -1.98
CA LEU A 76 -8.34 22.99 -3.25
C LEU A 76 -6.94 23.63 -3.25
N GLU A 77 -6.80 24.82 -2.67
CA GLU A 77 -5.51 25.48 -2.50
C GLU A 77 -4.60 24.65 -1.60
N LYS A 78 -5.11 24.18 -0.46
CA LYS A 78 -4.36 23.29 0.42
C LYS A 78 -3.96 22.00 -0.30
N MET A 79 -4.74 21.50 -1.27
CA MET A 79 -4.37 20.34 -2.11
C MET A 79 -3.22 20.63 -3.07
N ARG A 80 -3.13 21.85 -3.62
CA ARG A 80 -2.12 22.25 -4.60
C ARG A 80 -0.82 22.76 -3.99
N SER A 81 -0.90 23.49 -2.89
CA SER A 81 0.22 24.25 -2.32
C SER A 81 0.52 23.90 -0.85
N GLY A 82 -0.25 23.00 -0.25
CA GLY A 82 -0.30 22.85 1.20
C GLY A 82 0.94 22.28 1.88
N ARG A 83 1.88 21.63 1.17
CA ARG A 83 3.15 21.13 1.75
C ARG A 83 4.29 21.10 0.74
N LYS A 84 5.43 21.66 1.14
CA LYS A 84 6.74 21.35 0.55
C LYS A 84 7.14 19.95 0.98
N CYS A 85 7.44 19.08 0.03
CA CYS A 85 7.85 17.70 0.29
C CYS A 85 8.99 17.31 -0.63
N GLU A 86 9.85 16.42 -0.13
CA GLU A 86 10.94 15.89 -0.91
C GLU A 86 10.44 14.80 -1.86
N HIS A 87 10.69 14.99 -3.14
CA HIS A 87 10.44 14.03 -4.20
C HIS A 87 11.74 13.81 -4.97
N ASN A 88 12.29 12.58 -4.90
CA ASN A 88 13.53 12.19 -5.57
C ASN A 88 14.71 13.15 -5.27
N GLY A 89 14.85 13.58 -4.01
CA GLY A 89 15.90 14.51 -3.59
C GLY A 89 15.59 16.00 -3.83
N ASN A 90 14.50 16.33 -4.52
CA ASN A 90 14.11 17.72 -4.81
C ASN A 90 12.91 18.16 -3.97
N ILE A 91 12.94 19.40 -3.48
CA ILE A 91 11.82 20.01 -2.77
C ILE A 91 10.75 20.41 -3.79
N THR A 92 9.57 19.83 -3.68
CA THR A 92 8.42 20.12 -4.55
C THR A 92 7.18 20.45 -3.73
N ASN A 93 6.27 21.23 -4.30
CA ASN A 93 4.96 21.51 -3.68
C ASN A 93 3.93 20.38 -3.93
N ILE A 94 4.33 19.31 -4.64
CA ILE A 94 3.46 18.19 -5.00
C ILE A 94 3.50 17.16 -3.87
N SER A 95 2.76 17.45 -2.80
CA SER A 95 2.65 16.51 -1.67
C SER A 95 1.80 15.30 -2.03
N LYS A 96 2.46 14.17 -2.30
CA LYS A 96 1.83 12.84 -2.31
C LYS A 96 1.38 12.50 -0.88
N SER A 97 0.21 11.90 -0.73
CA SER A 97 -0.23 11.38 0.58
C SER A 97 0.61 10.16 0.94
N GLU A 98 1.19 10.16 2.14
CA GLU A 98 1.72 8.94 2.72
C GLU A 98 0.58 7.97 2.98
N MET A 99 0.75 6.75 2.51
CA MET A 99 -0.18 5.68 2.82
C MET A 99 0.05 5.33 4.30
N LYS A 100 -0.79 5.87 5.19
CA LYS A 100 -0.74 5.47 6.60
C LYS A 100 -0.93 3.97 6.67
N ARG A 101 0.00 3.26 7.33
CA ARG A 101 -0.12 1.84 7.63
C ARG A 101 -1.47 1.63 8.31
N ILE A 102 -2.42 1.02 7.61
CA ILE A 102 -3.63 0.51 8.23
C ILE A 102 -3.15 -0.56 9.20
N ARG A 103 -3.38 -0.35 10.50
CA ARG A 103 -3.04 -1.31 11.54
C ARG A 103 -4.11 -2.40 11.49
N ASP A 104 -3.99 -3.30 10.53
CA ASP A 104 -5.01 -4.31 10.23
C ASP A 104 -4.58 -5.72 10.66
N ARG A 105 -5.53 -6.61 10.91
CA ARG A 105 -5.31 -8.04 11.21
C ARG A 105 -4.61 -8.77 10.06
N SER A 106 -4.63 -8.21 8.84
CA SER A 106 -3.83 -8.61 7.69
C SER A 106 -2.31 -8.38 7.89
N SER A 107 -1.90 -7.61 8.89
CA SER A 107 -0.49 -7.51 9.30
C SER A 107 0.05 -8.85 9.79
N ARG A 108 -0.79 -9.70 10.40
CA ARG A 108 -0.41 -11.07 10.79
C ARG A 108 -0.19 -11.98 9.58
N ILE A 109 -1.02 -11.86 8.53
CA ILE A 109 -0.78 -12.58 7.26
C ILE A 109 0.51 -12.07 6.61
N GLY A 110 0.78 -10.75 6.65
CA GLY A 110 2.03 -10.17 6.17
C GLY A 110 3.27 -10.55 6.99
N GLU A 111 3.12 -10.79 8.29
CA GLU A 111 4.15 -11.32 9.19
C GLU A 111 4.38 -12.81 8.97
N ASP A 112 3.33 -13.62 8.87
CA ASP A 112 3.41 -15.05 8.52
C ASP A 112 4.07 -15.24 7.14
N LEU A 113 3.71 -14.42 6.15
CA LEU A 113 4.36 -14.42 4.83
C LEU A 113 5.81 -13.89 4.85
N ARG A 114 6.15 -12.99 5.78
CA ARG A 114 7.54 -12.54 5.99
C ARG A 114 8.38 -13.62 6.69
N LEU A 115 7.81 -14.37 7.62
CA LEU A 115 8.43 -15.53 8.24
C LEU A 115 8.62 -16.66 7.22
N ASP A 116 7.68 -16.83 6.30
CA ASP A 116 7.80 -17.75 5.17
C ASP A 116 8.88 -17.34 4.17
N LYS A 117 9.24 -16.04 4.07
CA LYS A 117 10.45 -15.64 3.34
C LYS A 117 11.71 -16.18 4.02
N GLY A 118 11.77 -16.23 5.35
CA GLY A 118 12.89 -16.80 6.09
C GLY A 118 13.04 -18.30 5.84
N LYS A 119 11.91 -19.03 5.78
CA LYS A 119 11.89 -20.46 5.41
C LYS A 119 12.21 -20.68 3.93
N ALA A 120 11.66 -19.87 3.02
CA ALA A 120 11.92 -19.99 1.59
C ALA A 120 13.38 -19.62 1.22
N LEU A 121 14.01 -18.66 1.92
CA LEU A 121 15.46 -18.41 1.80
C LEU A 121 16.28 -19.59 2.32
N GLY A 122 15.86 -20.22 3.43
CA GLY A 122 16.51 -21.43 3.96
C GLY A 122 16.41 -22.64 3.02
N GLU A 123 15.25 -22.85 2.39
CA GLU A 123 15.06 -23.90 1.38
C GLU A 123 15.83 -23.60 0.09
N PHE A 124 15.95 -22.34 -0.32
CA PHE A 124 16.73 -21.96 -1.51
C PHE A 124 18.25 -22.15 -1.31
N ILE A 125 18.77 -21.97 -0.09
CA ILE A 125 20.18 -22.24 0.23
C ILE A 125 20.45 -23.76 0.30
N SER A 126 19.49 -24.56 0.79
CA SER A 126 19.64 -26.02 0.87
C SER A 126 19.55 -26.75 -0.47
N ILE A 127 19.00 -26.12 -1.52
CA ILE A 127 18.90 -26.70 -2.86
C ILE A 127 20.17 -26.43 -3.70
N TYR A 128 20.99 -25.46 -3.29
CA TYR A 128 22.21 -25.04 -3.97
C TYR A 128 23.49 -25.23 -3.13
N SER A 129 23.51 -26.19 -2.20
CA SER A 129 24.70 -26.65 -1.46
C SER A 129 24.81 -28.17 -1.49
#